data_AF-A0A2D4PR66-F1
#
_entry.id   AF-A0A2D4PR66-F1
#
_cell.length_a   1.000
_cell.length_b   1.000
_cell.length_c   1.000
_cell.angle_alpha   90.00
_cell.angle_beta   90.00
_cell.angle_gamma   90.00
#
_symmetry.space_group_name_H-M   'P 1'
#
loop_
_entity.id
_entity.type
_entity.pdbx_description
1 polymer ?
#
loop_
_entity_poly.entity_id
_entity_poly.type
_entity_poly.pdbx_seq_one_letter_code
_entity_poly.pdbx_strand_id
1 'polypeptide(L)'
;YMGAADGCAEPQPRGAPSGRPERRLSFVAANMFSVRVVTADYYMSNPLPGLDPCQSPFREAPVKKVPVVRVFGATPSGQKTCLHLHGIFPYLYVPYDGYGHLPDHYLRSLAFSIDRALNVTLGNPSSSVQHVFKVSLVYGMPFYGYHEKERQFMKIYLYNPAMVKRVCELLQGGAIMNKIYQPHEAHIPYLLQLFIDYNLYGMNLINLAAVKFR
;
A
#
# COMPACT_ATOMS: atom_id res chain seq x y z
N TYR A 1 26.99 11.80 8.06
CA TYR A 1 28.38 12.04 8.48
C TYR A 1 29.31 11.69 7.33
N MET A 2 29.69 12.71 6.56
CA MET A 2 30.94 12.89 5.79
C MET A 2 30.68 14.05 4.84
N GLY A 3 31.51 15.08 4.93
CA GLY A 3 31.55 16.22 4.02
C GLY A 3 32.88 16.27 3.30
N ALA A 4 32.96 17.13 2.29
CA ALA A 4 34.16 17.83 1.86
C ALA A 4 33.73 19.07 1.05
N ALA A 5 34.43 20.17 1.29
CA ALA A 5 34.20 21.52 0.79
C ALA A 5 35.03 21.80 -0.47
N ASP A 6 34.63 22.83 -1.24
CA ASP A 6 35.53 23.89 -1.72
C ASP A 6 34.70 25.05 -2.29
N GLY A 7 35.11 26.28 -1.96
CA GLY A 7 34.33 27.51 -2.18
C GLY A 7 34.90 28.46 -3.23
N CYS A 8 34.14 29.51 -3.51
CA CYS A 8 34.60 30.84 -3.95
C CYS A 8 33.47 31.86 -3.77
N ALA A 9 33.81 33.07 -3.29
CA ALA A 9 32.90 34.10 -2.82
C ALA A 9 32.85 35.36 -3.71
N GLU A 10 31.63 35.92 -3.86
CA GLU A 10 31.22 37.34 -3.95
C GLU A 10 31.61 38.25 -5.15
N PRO A 11 30.88 39.38 -5.45
CA PRO A 11 29.94 40.14 -4.59
C PRO A 11 28.57 40.58 -5.21
N GLN A 12 27.67 41.05 -4.32
CA GLN A 12 26.37 41.68 -4.60
C GLN A 12 26.47 43.19 -4.91
N PRO A 13 25.41 43.79 -5.49
CA PRO A 13 25.02 45.16 -5.18
C PRO A 13 23.60 45.29 -4.57
N ARG A 14 23.43 46.41 -3.85
CA ARG A 14 22.38 46.74 -2.88
C ARG A 14 21.06 47.22 -3.51
N GLY A 15 19.95 46.87 -2.85
CA GLY A 15 18.89 47.81 -2.43
C GLY A 15 17.70 48.12 -3.36
N ALA A 16 16.50 47.64 -3.00
CA ALA A 16 15.28 48.44 -2.72
C ALA A 16 14.06 47.53 -2.44
N PRO A 17 13.09 47.93 -1.59
CA PRO A 17 12.05 47.05 -1.07
C PRO A 17 10.76 47.11 -1.90
N SER A 18 10.11 45.97 -2.13
CA SER A 18 8.71 45.94 -2.56
C SER A 18 7.96 44.88 -1.78
N GLY A 19 7.13 45.33 -0.84
CA GLY A 19 6.30 44.48 -0.01
C GLY A 19 5.40 43.59 -0.83
N ARG A 20 5.53 42.28 -0.63
CA ARG A 20 4.46 41.33 -0.92
C ARG A 20 3.73 41.07 0.39
N PRO A 21 2.39 41.05 0.41
CA PRO A 21 1.68 40.68 1.62
C PRO A 21 2.03 39.22 1.89
N GLU A 22 2.75 39.01 2.98
CA GLU A 22 2.93 37.70 3.59
C GLU A 22 1.52 37.25 3.98
N ARG A 23 0.88 36.47 3.10
CA ARG A 23 -0.30 35.70 3.48
C ARG A 23 0.18 34.78 4.58
N ARG A 24 0.00 35.22 5.84
CA ARG A 24 -0.17 34.31 6.97
C ARG A 24 -1.28 33.37 6.52
N LEU A 25 -0.88 32.21 6.03
CA LEU A 25 -1.70 31.02 6.09
C LEU A 25 -1.90 30.81 7.58
N SER A 26 -2.96 31.42 8.10
CA SER A 26 -3.58 30.97 9.33
C SER A 26 -3.88 29.50 9.09
N PHE A 27 -3.02 28.62 9.59
CA PHE A 27 -3.37 27.24 9.83
C PHE A 27 -4.52 27.30 10.83
N VAL A 28 -5.74 27.38 10.31
CA VAL A 28 -6.91 26.97 11.05
C VAL A 28 -6.60 25.53 11.38
N ALA A 29 -6.35 25.24 12.65
CA ALA A 29 -6.28 23.86 13.13
C ALA A 29 -7.65 23.25 12.81
N ALA A 30 -7.76 22.62 11.64
CA ALA A 30 -8.85 21.71 11.36
C ALA A 30 -8.86 20.74 12.52
N ASN A 31 -10.01 20.57 13.17
CA ASN A 31 -10.15 19.82 14.40
C ASN A 31 -9.75 18.35 14.13
N MET A 32 -8.47 18.02 14.23
CA MET A 32 -7.93 16.73 13.84
C MET A 32 -8.31 15.72 14.91
N PHE A 33 -9.00 14.66 14.52
CA PHE A 33 -9.30 13.58 15.43
C PHE A 33 -8.03 12.74 15.63
N SER A 34 -7.60 12.59 16.87
CA SER A 34 -6.33 11.95 17.19
C SER A 34 -6.54 10.70 18.05
N VAL A 35 -5.88 9.59 17.68
CA VAL A 35 -5.97 8.32 18.41
C VAL A 35 -4.57 7.75 18.64
N ARG A 36 -4.24 7.39 19.88
CA ARG A 36 -2.98 6.71 20.19
C ARG A 36 -3.01 5.26 19.69
N VAL A 37 -1.93 4.80 19.06
CA VAL A 37 -1.77 3.41 18.64
C VAL A 37 -1.27 2.57 19.80
N VAL A 38 -2.16 1.89 20.51
CA VAL A 38 -1.76 0.96 21.59
C VAL A 38 -1.58 -0.45 21.03
N THR A 39 -2.57 -0.92 20.28
CA THR A 39 -2.50 -2.20 19.58
C THR A 39 -3.27 -2.12 18.26
N ALA A 40 -2.84 -2.92 17.27
CA ALA A 40 -3.48 -2.99 15.98
C ALA A 40 -3.68 -4.46 15.59
N ASP A 41 -4.84 -4.78 15.04
CA ASP A 41 -5.14 -6.07 14.43
C ASP A 41 -5.94 -5.87 13.13
N TYR A 42 -6.28 -6.96 12.46
CA TYR A 42 -7.15 -6.90 11.29
C TYR A 42 -8.17 -8.04 11.29
N TYR A 43 -9.27 -7.82 10.59
CA TYR A 43 -10.27 -8.85 10.32
C TYR A 43 -10.81 -8.71 8.90
N MET A 44 -11.41 -9.79 8.40
CA MET A 44 -12.06 -9.79 7.09
C MET A 44 -13.55 -9.45 7.23
N SER A 45 -14.03 -8.47 6.47
CA SER A 45 -15.42 -8.02 6.52
C SER A 45 -16.01 -7.85 5.13
N ASN A 46 -17.34 -7.70 5.03
CA ASN A 46 -17.98 -7.35 3.76
C ASN A 46 -17.67 -5.88 3.44
N PRO A 47 -17.39 -5.52 2.18
CA PRO A 47 -17.04 -4.14 1.83
C PRO A 47 -18.19 -3.18 2.15
N LEU A 48 -17.86 -2.04 2.77
CA LEU A 48 -18.82 -0.98 3.06
C LEU A 48 -18.86 0.06 1.93
N PRO A 49 -20.03 0.33 1.32
CA PRO A 49 -20.15 1.37 0.29
C PRO A 49 -19.65 2.73 0.78
N GLY A 50 -18.77 3.35 -0.02
CA GLY A 50 -18.17 4.65 0.28
C GLY A 50 -16.96 4.62 1.22
N LEU A 51 -16.57 3.45 1.73
CA LEU A 51 -15.32 3.24 2.49
C LEU A 51 -14.41 2.18 1.84
N ASP A 52 -14.99 1.15 1.24
CA ASP A 52 -14.28 0.04 0.60
C ASP A 52 -14.66 -0.10 -0.88
N PRO A 53 -13.78 -0.69 -1.72
CA PRO A 53 -14.13 -1.06 -3.08
C PRO A 53 -15.15 -2.20 -3.09
N CYS A 54 -16.33 -1.93 -3.65
CA CYS A 54 -17.41 -2.92 -3.76
C CYS A 54 -17.36 -3.75 -5.05
N GLN A 55 -16.62 -3.28 -6.07
CA GLN A 55 -16.43 -3.98 -7.34
C GLN A 55 -14.95 -4.14 -7.64
N SER A 56 -14.58 -5.28 -8.23
CA SER A 56 -13.20 -5.51 -8.62
C SER A 56 -12.90 -4.81 -9.95
N PRO A 57 -11.75 -4.12 -10.06
CA PRO A 57 -11.37 -3.42 -11.28
C PRO A 57 -11.04 -4.38 -12.44
N PHE A 58 -10.78 -5.65 -12.16
CA PHE A 58 -10.38 -6.64 -13.17
C PHE A 58 -11.50 -7.51 -13.70
N ARG A 59 -12.55 -7.76 -12.90
CA ARG A 59 -13.61 -8.70 -13.27
C ARG A 59 -15.01 -8.08 -13.29
N GLU A 60 -15.12 -6.78 -12.97
CA GLU A 60 -16.40 -6.08 -12.83
C GLU A 60 -17.40 -6.84 -11.95
N ALA A 61 -16.84 -7.59 -10.99
CA ALA A 61 -17.58 -8.53 -10.16
C ALA A 61 -17.59 -8.04 -8.71
N PRO A 62 -18.64 -8.36 -7.93
CA PRO A 62 -18.76 -7.89 -6.56
C PRO A 62 -17.64 -8.45 -5.68
N VAL A 63 -17.03 -7.56 -4.90
CA VAL A 63 -16.04 -7.92 -3.89
C VAL A 63 -16.76 -8.53 -2.69
N LYS A 64 -16.35 -9.73 -2.28
CA LYS A 64 -17.01 -10.45 -1.18
C LYS A 64 -16.46 -10.07 0.19
N LYS A 65 -15.12 -9.95 0.30
CA LYS A 65 -14.41 -9.70 1.54
C LYS A 65 -13.24 -8.75 1.34
N VAL A 66 -13.07 -7.84 2.28
CA VAL A 66 -11.94 -6.88 2.35
C VAL A 66 -11.33 -6.90 3.75
N PRO A 67 -10.03 -6.58 3.89
CA PRO A 67 -9.39 -6.49 5.19
C PRO A 67 -9.68 -5.12 5.80
N VAL A 68 -10.07 -5.11 7.08
CA VAL A 68 -10.25 -3.89 7.87
C VAL A 68 -9.27 -3.94 9.02
N VAL A 69 -8.45 -2.91 9.15
CA VAL A 69 -7.51 -2.78 10.27
C VAL A 69 -8.21 -2.09 11.42
N ARG A 70 -8.09 -2.64 12.63
CA ARG A 70 -8.56 -2.00 13.85
C ARG A 70 -7.36 -1.50 14.63
N VAL A 71 -7.41 -0.23 15.02
CA VAL A 71 -6.43 0.37 15.94
C VAL A 71 -7.15 0.67 17.24
N PHE A 72 -6.65 0.08 18.31
CA PHE A 72 -7.15 0.31 19.66
C PHE A 72 -6.23 1.30 20.37
N GLY A 73 -6.84 2.23 21.08
CA GLY A 73 -6.13 3.12 21.99
C GLY A 73 -7.03 4.19 22.56
N ALA A 74 -6.45 5.35 22.85
CA ALA A 74 -7.18 6.46 23.46
C ALA A 74 -6.94 7.77 22.74
N THR A 75 -7.95 8.65 22.76
CA THR A 75 -7.78 10.05 22.37
C THR A 75 -6.85 10.77 23.36
N PRO A 76 -6.34 11.97 23.02
CA PRO A 76 -5.59 12.80 23.98
C PRO A 76 -6.38 13.12 25.26
N SER A 77 -7.71 13.14 25.19
CA SER A 77 -8.61 13.31 26.34
C SER A 77 -8.83 12.03 27.16
N GLY A 78 -8.21 10.90 26.79
CA GLY A 78 -8.29 9.64 27.52
C GLY A 78 -9.49 8.75 27.17
N GLN A 79 -10.28 9.10 26.16
CA GLN A 79 -11.42 8.28 25.74
C GLN A 79 -10.94 7.06 24.95
N LYS A 80 -11.27 5.85 25.44
CA LYS A 80 -10.96 4.60 24.74
C LYS A 80 -11.68 4.57 23.40
N THR A 81 -10.95 4.23 22.34
CA THR A 81 -11.44 4.26 20.96
C THR A 81 -10.98 3.01 20.22
N CYS A 82 -11.86 2.48 19.38
CA CYS A 82 -11.55 1.47 18.38
C CYS A 82 -11.72 2.12 17.00
N LEU A 83 -10.60 2.45 16.36
CA LEU A 83 -10.56 3.06 15.04
C LEU A 83 -10.56 1.96 13.97
N HIS A 84 -11.48 2.03 13.02
CA HIS A 84 -11.51 1.12 11.87
C HIS A 84 -10.95 1.82 10.64
N LEU A 85 -9.91 1.25 10.06
CA LEU A 85 -9.25 1.72 8.85
C LEU A 85 -9.64 0.81 7.68
N HIS A 86 -10.26 1.42 6.67
CA HIS A 86 -10.79 0.79 5.47
C HIS A 86 -9.92 1.09 4.24
N GLY A 87 -10.06 0.29 3.18
CA GLY A 87 -9.39 0.56 1.90
C GLY A 87 -7.86 0.32 1.86
N ILE A 88 -7.28 -0.31 2.88
CA ILE A 88 -5.86 -0.68 2.91
C ILE A 88 -5.74 -2.16 2.55
N PHE A 89 -4.84 -2.49 1.63
CA PHE A 89 -4.70 -3.86 1.11
C PHE A 89 -3.23 -4.29 1.15
N PRO A 90 -2.94 -5.54 1.57
CA PRO A 90 -1.60 -6.09 1.53
C PRO A 90 -1.09 -6.15 0.10
N TYR A 91 0.22 -5.98 -0.08
CA TYR A 91 0.85 -6.06 -1.39
C TYR A 91 2.17 -6.81 -1.37
N LEU A 92 2.63 -7.20 -2.57
CA LEU A 92 3.97 -7.69 -2.84
C LEU A 92 4.39 -7.24 -4.25
N TYR A 93 5.69 -7.30 -4.56
CA TYR A 93 6.20 -6.93 -5.87
C TYR A 93 6.83 -8.12 -6.59
N VAL A 94 6.73 -8.14 -7.90
CA VAL A 94 7.49 -9.05 -8.77
C VAL A 94 8.07 -8.27 -9.95
N PRO A 95 9.25 -8.66 -10.49
CA PRO A 95 9.81 -8.02 -11.68
C PRO A 95 8.84 -8.08 -12.86
N TYR A 96 8.74 -6.98 -13.62
CA TYR A 96 8.04 -6.96 -14.89
C TYR A 96 9.04 -7.20 -16.03
N ASP A 97 8.74 -8.15 -16.89
CA ASP A 97 9.61 -8.56 -18.02
C ASP A 97 9.40 -7.72 -19.29
N GLY A 98 8.51 -6.72 -19.24
CA GLY A 98 8.23 -5.84 -20.38
C GLY A 98 7.48 -6.54 -21.52
N TYR A 99 6.93 -7.73 -21.28
CA TYR A 99 6.29 -8.51 -22.34
C TYR A 99 4.86 -8.00 -22.62
N GLY A 100 4.59 -7.67 -23.89
CA GLY A 100 3.27 -7.31 -24.41
C GLY A 100 3.14 -5.84 -24.82
N HIS A 101 2.56 -5.59 -26.00
CA HIS A 101 2.23 -4.23 -26.48
C HIS A 101 1.17 -3.53 -25.62
N LEU A 102 0.40 -4.29 -24.82
CA LEU A 102 -0.69 -3.81 -23.97
C LEU A 102 -0.48 -4.29 -22.53
N PRO A 103 0.14 -3.46 -21.66
CA PRO A 103 0.41 -3.81 -20.26
C PRO A 103 -0.82 -4.30 -19.50
N ASP A 104 -1.97 -3.67 -19.70
CA ASP A 104 -3.21 -4.00 -18.99
C ASP A 104 -3.68 -5.44 -19.20
N HIS A 105 -3.54 -5.97 -20.42
CA HIS A 105 -3.91 -7.35 -20.70
C HIS A 105 -3.00 -8.33 -19.97
N TYR A 106 -1.70 -8.01 -19.88
CA TYR A 106 -0.73 -8.82 -19.15
C TYR A 106 -1.04 -8.84 -17.64
N LEU A 107 -1.30 -7.66 -17.06
CA LEU A 107 -1.64 -7.54 -15.64
C LEU A 107 -2.94 -8.28 -15.28
N ARG A 108 -3.97 -8.20 -16.14
CA ARG A 108 -5.21 -8.99 -15.99
C ARG A 108 -4.94 -10.49 -16.06
N SER A 109 -4.12 -10.92 -17.01
CA SER A 109 -3.76 -12.34 -17.19
C SER A 109 -3.02 -12.87 -15.97
N LEU A 110 -2.09 -12.08 -15.41
CA LEU A 110 -1.39 -12.39 -14.17
C LEU A 110 -2.37 -12.54 -12.99
N ALA A 111 -3.25 -11.56 -12.79
CA ALA A 111 -4.24 -11.59 -11.71
C ALA A 111 -5.15 -12.83 -11.81
N PHE A 112 -5.63 -13.15 -13.02
CA PHE A 112 -6.44 -14.35 -13.27
C PHE A 112 -5.67 -15.65 -12.98
N SER A 113 -4.40 -15.72 -13.38
CA SER A 113 -3.55 -16.88 -13.10
C SER A 113 -3.32 -17.07 -11.61
N ILE A 114 -3.11 -15.99 -10.85
CA ILE A 114 -2.97 -16.03 -9.38
C ILE A 114 -4.24 -16.56 -8.74
N ASP A 115 -5.40 -15.99 -9.09
CA ASP A 115 -6.68 -16.39 -8.53
C ASP A 115 -6.96 -17.88 -8.78
N ARG A 116 -6.74 -18.34 -10.02
CA ARG A 116 -6.94 -19.74 -10.40
C ARG A 116 -5.99 -20.67 -9.62
N ALA A 117 -4.70 -20.34 -9.58
CA ALA A 117 -3.71 -21.14 -8.86
C ALA A 117 -4.06 -21.25 -7.37
N LEU A 118 -4.42 -20.13 -6.72
CA LEU A 118 -4.86 -20.14 -5.32
C LEU A 118 -6.13 -20.97 -5.11
N ASN A 119 -7.13 -20.86 -5.99
CA ASN A 119 -8.36 -21.64 -5.88
C ASN A 119 -8.09 -23.14 -5.98
N VAL A 120 -7.17 -23.57 -6.85
CA VAL A 120 -6.69 -24.95 -6.94
C VAL A 120 -5.98 -25.37 -5.64
N THR A 121 -5.02 -24.58 -5.14
CA THR A 121 -4.31 -24.86 -3.88
C THR A 121 -5.23 -24.90 -2.66
N LEU A 122 -6.33 -24.15 -2.69
CA LEU A 122 -7.37 -24.16 -1.66
C LEU A 122 -8.36 -25.34 -1.79
N GLY A 123 -8.12 -26.28 -2.70
CA GLY A 123 -8.96 -27.46 -2.92
C GLY A 123 -10.27 -27.18 -3.65
N ASN A 124 -10.43 -25.99 -4.25
CA ASN A 124 -11.66 -25.56 -4.90
C ASN A 124 -11.39 -25.09 -6.34
N PRO A 125 -11.00 -25.97 -7.27
CA PRO A 125 -10.56 -25.60 -8.62
C PRO A 125 -11.65 -24.94 -9.48
N SER A 126 -12.93 -25.24 -9.22
CA SER A 126 -14.09 -24.63 -9.89
C SER A 126 -14.50 -23.27 -9.29
N SER A 127 -13.83 -22.82 -8.23
CA SER A 127 -14.15 -21.57 -7.57
C SER A 127 -13.83 -20.35 -8.44
N SER A 128 -14.76 -19.39 -8.45
CA SER A 128 -14.58 -18.08 -9.06
C SER A 128 -14.16 -17.01 -8.05
N VAL A 129 -13.74 -17.40 -6.84
CA VAL A 129 -13.26 -16.49 -5.80
C VAL A 129 -12.07 -15.69 -6.31
N GLN A 130 -12.09 -14.40 -6.02
CA GLN A 130 -11.06 -13.42 -6.35
C GLN A 130 -10.18 -13.20 -5.13
N HIS A 131 -8.87 -13.24 -5.34
CA HIS A 131 -7.85 -13.02 -4.33
C HIS A 131 -7.05 -11.76 -4.61
N VAL A 132 -6.86 -11.41 -5.88
CA VAL A 132 -6.19 -10.18 -6.32
C VAL A 132 -7.17 -9.01 -6.36
N PHE A 133 -6.83 -7.92 -5.67
CA PHE A 133 -7.56 -6.65 -5.70
C PHE A 133 -7.20 -5.83 -6.93
N LYS A 134 -5.92 -5.53 -7.10
CA LYS A 134 -5.39 -4.78 -8.24
C LYS A 134 -3.92 -5.16 -8.50
N VAL A 135 -3.46 -4.92 -9.71
CA VAL A 135 -2.04 -4.99 -10.07
C VAL A 135 -1.68 -3.68 -10.76
N SER A 136 -0.60 -3.04 -10.34
CA SER A 136 -0.13 -1.78 -10.92
C SER A 136 1.34 -1.88 -11.28
N LEU A 137 1.75 -1.25 -12.38
CA LEU A 137 3.16 -1.09 -12.71
C LEU A 137 3.75 0.06 -11.92
N VAL A 138 4.94 -0.19 -11.36
CA VAL A 138 5.72 0.79 -10.60
C VAL A 138 7.18 0.69 -11.02
N TYR A 139 7.91 1.79 -10.90
CA TYR A 139 9.36 1.80 -11.01
C TYR A 139 9.97 1.68 -9.62
N GLY A 140 11.08 0.95 -9.52
CA GLY A 140 11.82 0.82 -8.28
C GLY A 140 13.23 0.31 -8.53
N MET A 141 14.10 0.50 -7.55
CA MET A 141 15.46 -0.04 -7.56
C MET A 141 15.50 -1.26 -6.63
N PRO A 142 15.93 -2.44 -7.12
CA PRO A 142 16.10 -3.59 -6.25
C PRO A 142 17.14 -3.28 -5.16
N PHE A 143 16.81 -3.57 -3.90
CA PHE A 143 17.72 -3.32 -2.78
C PHE A 143 18.94 -4.26 -2.77
N TYR A 144 18.76 -5.52 -3.16
CA TYR A 144 19.84 -6.50 -3.18
C TYR A 144 20.67 -6.40 -4.47
N GLY A 145 21.97 -6.16 -4.30
CA GLY A 145 22.93 -5.95 -5.38
C GLY A 145 23.04 -4.49 -5.79
N TYR A 146 24.05 -4.18 -6.62
CA TYR A 146 24.20 -2.84 -7.20
C TYR A 146 23.40 -2.76 -8.51
N HIS A 147 22.57 -1.71 -8.64
CA HIS A 147 21.78 -1.45 -9.83
C HIS A 147 21.89 0.04 -10.19
N GLU A 148 22.35 0.34 -11.41
CA GLU A 148 22.52 1.73 -11.87
C GLU A 148 21.19 2.39 -12.27
N LYS A 149 20.18 1.58 -12.63
CA LYS A 149 18.91 2.06 -13.18
C LYS A 149 17.73 1.40 -12.49
N GLU A 150 16.64 2.15 -12.41
CA GLU A 150 15.35 1.63 -11.97
C GLU A 150 14.83 0.56 -12.95
N ARG A 151 14.06 -0.38 -12.40
CA ARG A 151 13.39 -1.44 -13.15
C ARG A 151 11.89 -1.34 -12.91
N GLN A 152 11.12 -1.88 -13.85
CA GLN A 152 9.67 -1.99 -13.67
C GLN A 152 9.32 -3.22 -12.84
N PHE A 153 8.36 -3.04 -11.95
CA PHE A 153 7.80 -4.07 -11.09
C PHE A 153 6.27 -4.06 -11.21
N MET A 154 5.67 -5.24 -11.08
CA MET A 154 4.24 -5.40 -10.87
C MET A 154 3.97 -5.43 -9.37
N LYS A 155 3.30 -4.41 -8.86
CA LYS A 155 2.79 -4.35 -7.49
C LYS A 155 1.43 -5.04 -7.44
N ILE A 156 1.38 -6.21 -6.80
CA ILE A 156 0.19 -7.05 -6.70
C ILE A 156 -0.44 -6.80 -5.34
N TYR A 157 -1.70 -6.34 -5.33
CA TYR A 157 -2.49 -6.16 -4.12
C TYR A 157 -3.45 -7.32 -3.93
N LEU A 158 -3.58 -7.83 -2.71
CA LEU A 158 -4.45 -8.94 -2.38
C LEU A 158 -5.60 -8.51 -1.46
N TYR A 159 -6.73 -9.21 -1.51
CA TYR A 159 -7.82 -8.98 -0.57
C TYR A 159 -7.50 -9.54 0.83
N ASN A 160 -6.86 -10.70 0.91
CA ASN A 160 -6.63 -11.38 2.18
C ASN A 160 -5.12 -11.42 2.52
N PRO A 161 -4.68 -10.75 3.61
CA PRO A 161 -3.29 -10.78 4.08
C PRO A 161 -2.72 -12.18 4.29
N ALA A 162 -3.55 -13.14 4.72
CA ALA A 162 -3.10 -14.51 4.95
C ALA A 162 -2.68 -15.24 3.66
N MET A 163 -3.10 -14.76 2.48
CA MET A 163 -2.78 -15.39 1.20
C MET A 163 -1.41 -14.97 0.64
N VAL A 164 -0.80 -13.89 1.15
CA VAL A 164 0.48 -13.36 0.64
C VAL A 164 1.55 -14.45 0.55
N LYS A 165 1.73 -15.22 1.63
CA LYS A 165 2.74 -16.30 1.69
C LYS A 165 2.51 -17.37 0.62
N ARG A 166 1.26 -17.81 0.45
CA ARG A 166 0.89 -18.83 -0.55
C ARG A 166 1.09 -18.32 -1.97
N VAL A 167 0.76 -17.06 -2.24
CA VAL A 167 1.01 -16.44 -3.55
C VAL A 167 2.50 -16.41 -3.85
N CYS A 168 3.34 -16.14 -2.86
CA CYS A 168 4.80 -16.16 -3.05
C CYS A 168 5.32 -17.55 -3.42
N GLU A 169 4.86 -18.59 -2.72
CA GLU A 169 5.21 -19.98 -3.04
C GLU A 169 4.79 -20.36 -4.46
N LEU A 170 3.58 -19.96 -4.89
CA LEU A 170 3.09 -20.19 -6.26
C LEU A 170 3.87 -19.43 -7.34
N LEU A 171 4.30 -18.20 -7.03
CA LEU A 171 5.11 -17.36 -7.93
C LEU A 171 6.51 -17.96 -8.11
N GLN A 172 7.13 -18.40 -7.02
CA GLN A 172 8.46 -19.02 -7.03
C GLN A 172 8.44 -20.42 -7.63
N GLY A 173 7.35 -21.17 -7.45
CA GLY A 173 7.18 -22.52 -8.02
C GLY A 173 6.82 -22.54 -9.50
N GLY A 174 6.66 -21.39 -10.16
CA GLY A 174 6.32 -21.33 -11.58
C GLY A 174 4.87 -21.66 -11.93
N ALA A 175 4.00 -21.81 -10.93
CA ALA A 175 2.59 -22.15 -11.14
C ALA A 175 1.78 -21.02 -11.80
N ILE A 176 2.29 -19.78 -11.70
CA ILE A 176 1.64 -18.59 -12.25
C ILE A 176 2.25 -18.27 -13.61
N MET A 177 1.40 -18.25 -14.65
CA MET A 177 1.80 -17.98 -16.04
C MET A 177 2.92 -18.87 -16.60
N ASN A 178 3.19 -20.02 -15.98
CA ASN A 178 4.32 -20.91 -16.32
C ASN A 178 5.68 -20.18 -16.28
N LYS A 179 5.84 -19.24 -15.34
CA LYS A 179 7.07 -18.43 -15.16
C LYS A 179 7.43 -18.38 -13.69
N ILE A 180 8.72 -18.48 -13.40
CA ILE A 180 9.25 -18.28 -12.06
C ILE A 180 9.41 -16.77 -11.83
N TYR A 181 8.71 -16.27 -10.83
CA TYR A 181 8.86 -14.89 -10.38
C TYR A 181 9.57 -14.87 -9.03
N GLN A 182 10.45 -13.89 -8.83
CA GLN A 182 11.05 -13.60 -7.53
C GLN A 182 10.21 -12.55 -6.80
N PRO A 183 9.52 -12.89 -5.70
CA PRO A 183 8.77 -11.91 -4.91
C PRO A 183 9.71 -11.00 -4.13
N HIS A 184 9.36 -9.72 -4.05
CA HIS A 184 10.01 -8.70 -3.23
C HIS A 184 9.03 -8.16 -2.19
N GLU A 185 9.56 -7.81 -1.01
CA GLU A 185 8.82 -7.28 0.16
C GLU A 185 7.68 -8.17 0.70
N ALA A 186 7.52 -9.38 0.21
CA ALA A 186 6.48 -10.30 0.66
C ALA A 186 6.61 -10.78 2.12
N HIS A 187 7.80 -10.62 2.71
CA HIS A 187 8.08 -11.00 4.10
C HIS A 187 7.58 -9.95 5.11
N ILE A 188 7.26 -8.72 4.64
CA ILE A 188 6.79 -7.64 5.50
C ILE A 188 5.33 -7.93 5.92
N PRO A 189 5.03 -8.07 7.22
CA PRO A 189 3.66 -8.30 7.67
C PRO A 189 2.71 -7.18 7.27
N TYR A 190 1.45 -7.51 6.98
CA TYR A 190 0.43 -6.55 6.53
C TYR A 190 0.29 -5.30 7.41
N LEU A 191 0.22 -5.47 8.74
CA LEU A 191 0.12 -4.34 9.66
C LEU A 191 1.37 -3.45 9.63
N LEU A 192 2.55 -4.05 9.39
CA LEU A 192 3.79 -3.30 9.29
C LEU A 192 3.86 -2.53 7.96
N GLN A 193 3.34 -3.09 6.86
CA GLN A 193 3.18 -2.36 5.60
C GLN A 193 2.34 -1.09 5.81
N LEU A 194 1.21 -1.19 6.52
CA LEU A 194 0.40 -0.02 6.89
C LEU A 194 1.20 1.02 7.67
N PHE A 195 1.99 0.58 8.66
CA PHE A 195 2.73 1.51 9.51
C PHE A 195 3.83 2.22 8.71
N ILE A 196 4.49 1.52 7.80
CA ILE A 196 5.51 2.10 6.91
C ILE A 196 4.85 3.09 5.93
N ASP A 197 3.78 2.68 5.24
CA ASP A 197 3.13 3.48 4.20
C ASP A 197 2.58 4.82 4.71
N TYR A 198 2.02 4.82 5.92
CA TYR A 198 1.40 6.01 6.54
C TYR A 198 2.27 6.65 7.62
N ASN A 199 3.54 6.24 7.74
CA ASN A 199 4.48 6.76 8.73
C ASN A 199 3.94 6.72 10.17
N LEU A 200 3.34 5.58 10.53
CA LEU A 200 2.75 5.35 11.85
C LEU A 200 3.74 4.63 12.76
N TYR A 201 3.67 4.98 14.04
CA TYR A 201 4.53 4.42 15.08
C TYR A 201 3.69 3.90 16.23
N GLY A 202 4.14 2.79 16.83
CA GLY A 202 3.55 2.28 18.07
C GLY A 202 3.62 3.34 19.17
N MET A 203 2.59 3.40 20.01
CA MET A 203 2.40 4.37 21.10
C MET A 203 2.33 5.85 20.68
N ASN A 204 2.37 6.15 19.38
CA ASN A 204 2.22 7.49 18.85
C ASN A 204 0.74 7.80 18.50
N LEU A 205 0.43 9.07 18.21
CA LEU A 205 -0.89 9.52 17.77
C LEU A 205 -1.03 9.39 16.24
N ILE A 206 -2.13 8.79 15.80
CA ILE A 206 -2.64 8.92 14.43
C ILE A 206 -3.51 10.16 14.38
N ASN A 207 -3.20 11.09 13.47
CA ASN A 207 -3.99 12.29 13.26
C ASN A 207 -4.86 12.13 12.02
N LEU A 208 -6.18 12.28 12.18
CA LEU A 208 -7.18 12.03 11.15
C LEU A 208 -7.92 13.33 10.83
N ALA A 209 -7.96 13.70 9.55
CA ALA A 209 -8.67 14.90 9.10
C ALA A 209 -10.19 14.71 9.03
N ALA A 210 -10.65 13.47 8.79
CA ALA A 210 -12.06 13.13 8.70
C ALA A 210 -12.29 11.76 9.35
N VAL A 211 -13.35 11.67 10.16
CA VAL A 211 -13.78 10.43 10.81
C VAL A 211 -15.28 10.28 10.69
N LYS A 212 -15.76 9.04 10.61
CA LYS A 212 -17.17 8.69 10.72
C LYS A 212 -17.37 7.89 11.99
N PHE A 213 -18.30 8.33 12.82
CA PHE A 213 -18.70 7.60 14.02
C PHE A 213 -19.75 6.56 13.67
N ARG A 214 -19.75 5.45 14.41
CA ARG A 214 -20.73 4.37 14.29
C ARG A 214 -21.82 4.54 15.33
#